data_AF-A0A7U9N734-F1
#
_entry.id   AF-A0A7U9N734-F1
#
_cell.length_a   1.000
_cell.length_b   1.000
_cell.length_c   1.000
_cell.angle_alpha   90.00
_cell.angle_beta   90.00
_cell.angle_gamma   90.00
#
_symmetry.space_group_name_H-M   'P 1'
#
loop_
_entity.id
_entity.type
_entity.pdbx_description
1 polymer ?
#
loop_
_entity_poly.entity_id
_entity_poly.type
_entity_poly.pdbx_seq_one_letter_code
_entity_poly.pdbx_strand_id
1 'polypeptide(L)'
;MYCRWMLFRLKLKEFMRILPLILLETILFAAILAGAGIYATRAIYGDKVIKEIKVGIVAEGEDRMADMLVRFVGGMDSFKDRVSLEIMSKEAAEDALKTGEIYGAIIVPEGIVDSILSGENIPAKILTGSAYSKIETEVFTQLSRAGASLLTTAQAGIYAADTLCGENGRADLIGQTEDALNEAYLKYALARSTLFREKEVTAVKGVNLTDYYVISLLFAFLSFVGLAFGRYMQVEMGEREKMFKCKGIGAVQQYLIDTAAFSIVFALLGSLFSLPVYLFVMHSSKSSFAPGPAWMMILPLWLFVGVFIRGLFQILGNQVGSMGVGFTVLMVFMFASGVFIPSAFLPVWIEKAGAYLPYKVWMEGMVTALQGRYDIKTTAMILAVGVFSLAAGILAAMGRAYLAARGKGRHK
;
A
#
# COMPACT_ATOMS: atom_id res chain seq x y z
N MET A 1 6.34 13.62 -48.57
CA MET A 1 5.51 14.13 -47.44
C MET A 1 4.13 13.48 -47.34
N TYR A 2 3.37 13.38 -48.44
CA TYR A 2 1.99 12.84 -48.44
C TYR A 2 1.83 11.45 -47.79
N CYS A 3 2.72 10.50 -48.08
CA CYS A 3 2.66 9.15 -47.48
C CYS A 3 2.84 9.14 -45.95
N ARG A 4 3.61 10.08 -45.38
CA ARG A 4 3.86 10.16 -43.93
C ARG A 4 2.64 10.70 -43.18
N TRP A 5 2.03 11.75 -43.72
CA TRP A 5 0.80 12.33 -43.18
C TRP A 5 -0.38 11.36 -43.25
N MET A 6 -0.51 10.65 -44.37
CA MET A 6 -1.51 9.60 -44.53
C MET A 6 -1.34 8.48 -43.50
N LEU A 7 -0.10 8.04 -43.25
CA LEU A 7 0.20 7.02 -42.24
C LEU A 7 -0.18 7.49 -40.83
N PHE A 8 0.17 8.73 -40.48
CA PHE A 8 -0.23 9.32 -39.19
C PHE A 8 -1.75 9.36 -39.01
N ARG A 9 -2.51 9.83 -40.01
CA ARG A 9 -3.98 9.86 -39.96
C ARG A 9 -4.60 8.47 -39.85
N LEU A 10 -4.04 7.48 -40.56
CA LEU A 10 -4.50 6.10 -40.48
C LEU A 10 -4.28 5.53 -39.08
N LYS A 11 -3.10 5.77 -38.49
CA LYS A 11 -2.78 5.32 -37.12
C LYS A 11 -3.63 5.99 -36.06
N LEU A 12 -3.86 7.29 -36.19
CA LEU A 12 -4.76 8.02 -35.31
C LEU A 12 -6.19 7.43 -35.37
N LYS A 13 -6.70 7.17 -36.57
CA LYS A 13 -8.02 6.56 -36.77
C LYS A 13 -8.09 5.12 -36.24
N GLU A 14 -7.02 4.33 -36.41
CA GLU A 14 -6.91 2.97 -35.89
C GLU A 14 -7.05 2.96 -34.35
N PHE A 15 -6.24 3.76 -33.64
CA PHE A 15 -6.31 3.83 -32.18
C PHE A 15 -7.64 4.36 -31.67
N MET A 16 -8.21 5.39 -32.32
CA MET A 16 -9.53 5.93 -31.95
C MET A 16 -10.66 4.90 -32.14
N ARG A 17 -10.60 4.05 -33.17
CA ARG A 17 -11.64 3.04 -33.43
C ARG A 17 -11.58 1.88 -32.44
N ILE A 18 -10.39 1.53 -31.96
CA ILE A 18 -10.18 0.39 -31.04
C ILE A 18 -10.41 0.82 -29.58
N LEU A 19 -10.30 2.11 -29.28
CA LEU A 19 -10.49 2.68 -27.94
C LEU A 19 -11.70 2.14 -27.14
N PRO A 20 -12.95 2.11 -27.66
CA PRO A 20 -14.09 1.63 -26.89
C PRO A 20 -13.97 0.14 -26.52
N LEU A 21 -13.39 -0.67 -27.41
CA LEU A 21 -13.16 -2.09 -27.15
C LEU A 21 -12.13 -2.28 -26.03
N ILE A 22 -11.05 -1.51 -26.04
CA ILE A 22 -10.00 -1.57 -25.01
C ILE A 22 -10.53 -1.13 -23.64
N LEU A 23 -11.37 -0.08 -23.60
CA LEU A 23 -12.00 0.35 -22.35
C LEU A 23 -12.89 -0.76 -21.79
N LEU A 24 -13.68 -1.43 -22.64
CA LEU A 24 -14.52 -2.55 -22.24
C LEU A 24 -13.66 -3.73 -21.71
N GLU A 25 -12.59 -4.09 -22.41
CA GLU A 25 -11.65 -5.14 -21.97
C GLU A 25 -11.03 -4.80 -20.61
N THR A 26 -10.62 -3.55 -20.40
CA THR A 26 -9.99 -3.10 -19.14
C THR A 26 -11.00 -3.10 -17.99
N ILE A 27 -12.22 -2.63 -18.23
CA ILE A 27 -13.31 -2.64 -17.22
C ILE A 27 -13.68 -4.07 -16.86
N LEU A 28 -13.80 -4.97 -17.84
CA LEU A 28 -14.09 -6.38 -17.60
C LEU A 28 -12.99 -7.03 -16.76
N PHE A 29 -11.73 -6.79 -17.11
CA PHE A 29 -10.59 -7.31 -16.35
C PHE A 29 -10.57 -6.78 -14.91
N ALA A 30 -10.82 -5.48 -14.73
CA ALA A 30 -10.93 -4.87 -13.40
C ALA A 30 -12.09 -5.46 -12.58
N ALA A 31 -13.25 -5.72 -13.20
CA ALA A 31 -14.39 -6.34 -12.55
C ALA A 31 -14.10 -7.79 -12.13
N ILE A 32 -13.41 -8.56 -12.97
CA ILE A 32 -12.98 -9.92 -12.64
C ILE A 32 -11.98 -9.90 -11.47
N LEU A 33 -10.98 -9.00 -11.50
CA LEU A 33 -10.02 -8.86 -10.40
C LEU A 33 -10.70 -8.43 -9.10
N ALA A 34 -11.65 -7.48 -9.16
CA ALA A 34 -12.42 -7.07 -8.00
C ALA A 34 -13.27 -8.23 -7.45
N GLY A 35 -13.95 -8.98 -8.33
CA GLY A 35 -14.71 -10.17 -7.94
C GLY A 35 -13.83 -11.26 -7.31
N ALA A 36 -12.68 -11.55 -7.90
CA ALA A 36 -11.70 -12.48 -7.36
C ALA A 36 -11.13 -12.01 -6.02
N GLY A 37 -10.86 -10.72 -5.86
CA GLY A 37 -10.39 -10.11 -4.62
C GLY A 37 -11.44 -10.20 -3.50
N ILE A 38 -12.70 -9.88 -3.80
CA ILE A 38 -13.81 -10.02 -2.85
C ILE A 38 -13.99 -11.50 -2.47
N TYR A 39 -13.95 -12.41 -3.44
CA TYR A 39 -14.06 -13.84 -3.18
C TYR A 39 -12.89 -14.35 -2.32
N ALA A 40 -11.65 -13.99 -2.66
CA ALA A 40 -10.46 -14.36 -1.89
C ALA A 40 -10.53 -13.79 -0.47
N THR A 41 -10.98 -12.55 -0.31
CA THR A 41 -11.17 -11.94 1.02
C THR A 41 -12.22 -12.71 1.81
N ARG A 42 -13.36 -13.08 1.19
CA ARG A 42 -14.37 -13.92 1.85
C ARG A 42 -13.88 -15.33 2.15
N ALA A 43 -13.04 -15.92 1.29
CA ALA A 43 -12.48 -17.26 1.49
C ALA A 43 -11.41 -17.28 2.60
N ILE A 44 -10.62 -16.22 2.72
CA ILE A 44 -9.56 -16.09 3.73
C ILE A 44 -10.13 -15.67 5.08
N TYR A 45 -11.01 -14.65 5.10
CA TYR A 45 -11.53 -14.10 6.35
C TYR A 45 -12.81 -14.80 6.84
N GLY A 46 -13.50 -15.57 5.98
CA GLY A 46 -14.78 -16.20 6.32
C GLY A 46 -15.80 -15.21 6.88
N ASP A 47 -16.95 -15.70 7.35
CA ASP A 47 -17.91 -14.88 8.12
C ASP A 47 -17.41 -14.55 9.55
N LYS A 48 -16.14 -14.83 9.87
CA LYS A 48 -15.52 -14.44 11.14
C LYS A 48 -15.14 -12.95 11.08
N VAL A 49 -16.16 -12.11 11.00
CA VAL A 49 -16.03 -10.70 11.35
C VAL A 49 -15.53 -10.66 12.79
N ILE A 50 -14.26 -10.27 12.96
CA ILE A 50 -13.63 -9.99 14.26
C ILE A 50 -14.41 -8.82 14.87
N LYS A 51 -15.52 -9.14 15.55
CA LYS A 51 -16.38 -8.17 16.20
C LYS A 51 -16.03 -8.00 17.67
N GLU A 52 -15.40 -9.01 18.28
CA GLU A 52 -15.09 -9.00 19.71
C GLU A 52 -13.97 -10.01 20.02
N ILE A 53 -12.95 -9.59 20.74
CA ILE A 53 -11.90 -10.48 21.27
C ILE A 53 -12.43 -11.06 22.58
N LYS A 54 -12.93 -12.29 22.53
CA LYS A 54 -13.35 -13.03 23.74
C LYS A 54 -12.13 -13.69 24.40
N VAL A 55 -11.89 -13.39 25.67
CA VAL A 55 -10.77 -13.94 26.45
C VAL A 55 -11.34 -14.61 27.70
N GLY A 56 -10.99 -15.88 27.91
CA GLY A 56 -11.37 -16.63 29.09
C GLY A 56 -10.46 -16.31 30.27
N ILE A 57 -11.02 -16.21 31.48
CA ILE A 57 -10.25 -16.16 32.72
C ILE A 57 -10.55 -17.44 33.50
N VAL A 58 -9.51 -18.21 33.79
CA VAL A 58 -9.59 -19.44 34.60
C VAL A 58 -8.93 -19.13 35.94
N ALA A 59 -9.73 -19.00 36.99
CA ALA A 59 -9.23 -18.84 38.35
C ALA A 59 -9.07 -20.22 38.98
N GLU A 60 -7.86 -20.57 39.42
CA GLU A 60 -7.62 -21.80 40.17
C GLU A 60 -7.96 -21.63 41.67
N GLY A 61 -8.27 -20.42 42.18
CA GLY A 61 -8.62 -20.09 43.58
C GLY A 61 -9.65 -18.94 43.75
N GLU A 62 -9.74 -18.30 44.94
CA GLU A 62 -10.81 -17.33 45.30
C GLU A 62 -11.17 -16.30 44.20
N ASP A 63 -12.47 -16.25 43.85
CA ASP A 63 -13.08 -15.46 42.76
C ASP A 63 -12.83 -13.94 42.79
N ARG A 64 -12.38 -13.38 43.92
CA ARG A 64 -12.29 -11.93 44.13
C ARG A 64 -11.38 -11.21 43.14
N MET A 65 -10.29 -11.83 42.70
CA MET A 65 -9.36 -11.21 41.75
C MET A 65 -9.81 -11.37 40.30
N ALA A 66 -10.47 -12.48 39.96
CA ALA A 66 -11.10 -12.67 38.65
C ALA A 66 -12.23 -11.63 38.46
N ASP A 67 -13.06 -11.43 39.47
CA ASP A 67 -14.09 -10.39 39.49
C ASP A 67 -13.50 -8.97 39.40
N MET A 68 -12.39 -8.70 40.08
CA MET A 68 -11.71 -7.41 40.01
C MET A 68 -11.13 -7.15 38.61
N LEU A 69 -10.50 -8.14 37.98
CA LEU A 69 -9.98 -8.04 36.61
C LEU A 69 -11.09 -7.83 35.58
N VAL A 70 -12.20 -8.57 35.71
CA VAL A 70 -13.39 -8.40 34.85
C VAL A 70 -13.97 -7.00 35.01
N ARG A 71 -14.09 -6.48 36.24
CA ARG A 71 -14.59 -5.13 36.51
C ARG A 71 -13.62 -4.03 36.04
N PHE A 72 -12.32 -4.24 36.20
CA PHE A 72 -11.30 -3.28 35.78
C PHE A 72 -11.25 -3.13 34.27
N VAL A 73 -11.17 -4.24 33.53
CA VAL A 73 -11.15 -4.22 32.05
C VAL A 73 -12.52 -3.83 31.49
N GLY A 74 -13.61 -4.32 32.09
CA GLY A 74 -14.97 -3.92 31.74
C GLY A 74 -15.30 -2.47 32.10
N GLY A 75 -14.50 -1.81 32.95
CA GLY A 75 -14.62 -0.39 33.31
C GLY A 75 -13.88 0.56 32.37
N MET A 76 -12.93 0.06 31.57
CA MET A 76 -12.17 0.87 30.63
C MET A 76 -12.98 1.16 29.37
N ASP A 77 -13.41 2.41 29.17
CA ASP A 77 -14.23 2.83 28.01
C ASP A 77 -13.56 2.55 26.66
N SER A 78 -12.23 2.41 26.61
CA SER A 78 -11.50 2.02 25.40
C SER A 78 -11.56 0.53 25.05
N PHE A 79 -12.02 -0.34 25.97
CA PHE A 79 -12.01 -1.79 25.82
C PHE A 79 -13.41 -2.43 25.84
N LYS A 80 -14.41 -1.77 26.43
CA LYS A 80 -15.80 -2.26 26.53
C LYS A 80 -16.42 -2.76 25.23
N ASP A 81 -16.11 -2.12 24.10
CA ASP A 81 -16.75 -2.45 22.82
C ASP A 81 -15.98 -3.49 21.98
N ARG A 82 -14.80 -3.96 22.45
CA ARG A 82 -13.90 -4.80 21.64
C ARG A 82 -13.36 -6.03 22.35
N VAL A 83 -13.41 -6.10 23.69
CA VAL A 83 -12.88 -7.21 24.47
C VAL A 83 -13.93 -7.68 25.48
N SER A 84 -14.31 -8.96 25.41
CA SER A 84 -15.24 -9.60 26.35
C SER A 84 -14.45 -10.59 27.20
N LEU A 85 -14.53 -10.43 28.53
CA LEU A 85 -13.89 -11.33 29.49
C LEU A 85 -14.96 -12.21 30.13
N GLU A 86 -14.72 -13.52 30.12
CA GLU A 86 -15.65 -14.50 30.70
C GLU A 86 -14.88 -15.41 31.67
N ILE A 87 -15.39 -15.53 32.90
CA ILE A 87 -14.83 -16.44 33.91
C ILE A 87 -15.36 -17.83 33.60
N MET A 88 -14.45 -18.81 33.50
CA MET A 88 -14.80 -20.17 33.09
C MET A 88 -13.90 -21.19 33.79
N SER A 89 -14.36 -22.44 33.85
CA SER A 89 -13.53 -23.54 34.35
C SER A 89 -12.40 -23.87 33.39
N LYS A 90 -11.36 -24.56 33.88
CA LYS A 90 -10.20 -24.96 33.08
C LYS A 90 -10.59 -25.85 31.90
N GLU A 91 -11.50 -26.80 32.13
CA GLU A 91 -12.00 -27.70 31.10
C GLU A 91 -12.82 -26.94 30.04
N ALA A 92 -13.67 -26.01 30.48
CA ALA A 92 -14.47 -25.17 29.59
C ALA A 92 -13.58 -24.24 28.75
N ALA A 93 -12.50 -23.71 29.32
CA ALA A 93 -11.53 -22.90 28.59
C ALA A 93 -10.77 -23.72 27.53
N GLU A 94 -10.33 -24.93 27.86
CA GLU A 94 -9.64 -25.79 26.89
C GLU A 94 -10.53 -26.19 25.72
N ASP A 95 -11.81 -26.47 25.97
CA ASP A 95 -12.76 -26.80 24.90
C ASP A 95 -13.17 -25.57 24.09
N ALA A 96 -13.38 -24.41 24.73
CA ALA A 96 -13.65 -23.14 24.04
C ALA A 96 -12.45 -22.67 23.19
N LEU A 97 -11.21 -23.00 23.60
CA LEU A 97 -10.00 -22.76 22.80
C LEU A 97 -9.89 -23.70 21.58
N LYS A 98 -10.39 -24.93 21.68
CA LYS A 98 -10.42 -25.89 20.56
C LYS A 98 -11.50 -25.57 19.55
N THR A 99 -12.69 -25.14 20.00
CA THR A 99 -13.80 -24.73 19.13
C THR A 99 -13.58 -23.33 18.52
N GLY A 100 -12.69 -22.53 19.11
CA GLY A 100 -12.35 -21.18 18.65
C GLY A 100 -13.40 -20.14 19.07
N GLU A 101 -14.08 -20.36 20.18
CA GLU A 101 -15.03 -19.42 20.80
C GLU A 101 -14.31 -18.34 21.63
N ILE A 102 -13.12 -18.64 22.13
CA ILE A 102 -12.22 -17.69 22.80
C ILE A 102 -10.83 -17.65 22.15
N TYR A 103 -10.17 -16.50 22.21
CA TYR A 103 -8.85 -16.25 21.62
C TYR A 103 -7.72 -16.79 22.48
N GLY A 104 -7.88 -16.69 23.79
CA GLY A 104 -6.91 -17.12 24.79
C GLY A 104 -7.58 -17.27 26.14
N ALA A 105 -6.98 -18.07 27.01
CA ALA A 105 -7.37 -18.19 28.40
C ALA A 105 -6.21 -17.78 29.30
N ILE A 106 -6.49 -16.91 30.27
CA ILE A 106 -5.52 -16.53 31.32
C ILE A 106 -5.81 -17.42 32.52
N ILE A 107 -4.88 -18.32 32.83
CA ILE A 107 -4.91 -19.13 34.05
C ILE A 107 -4.24 -18.34 35.17
N VAL A 108 -5.05 -18.00 36.17
CA VAL A 108 -4.62 -17.35 37.40
C VAL A 108 -4.39 -18.44 38.46
N PRO A 109 -3.12 -18.74 38.82
CA PRO A 109 -2.80 -19.78 39.79
C PRO A 109 -3.28 -19.42 41.21
N GLU A 110 -3.56 -20.44 42.01
CA GLU A 110 -3.83 -20.27 43.46
C GLU A 110 -2.66 -19.58 44.16
N GLY A 111 -2.97 -18.72 45.13
CA GLY A 111 -1.96 -18.03 45.92
C GLY A 111 -1.18 -16.95 45.17
N ILE A 112 -1.62 -16.51 43.98
CA ILE A 112 -0.94 -15.42 43.26
C ILE A 112 -0.84 -14.15 44.10
N VAL A 113 -1.89 -13.83 44.87
CA VAL A 113 -1.93 -12.66 45.76
C VAL A 113 -0.91 -12.81 46.88
N ASP A 114 -0.91 -13.95 47.56
CA ASP A 114 0.06 -14.24 48.61
C ASP A 114 1.48 -14.28 48.07
N SER A 115 1.69 -14.76 46.84
CA SER A 115 3.00 -14.78 46.18
C SER A 115 3.50 -13.40 45.79
N ILE A 116 2.60 -12.45 45.52
CA ILE A 116 2.95 -11.05 45.27
C ILE A 116 3.25 -10.36 46.61
N LEU A 117 2.49 -10.65 47.66
CA LEU A 117 2.73 -10.12 49.01
C LEU A 117 3.97 -10.72 49.69
N SER A 118 4.34 -11.96 49.35
CA SER A 118 5.49 -12.67 49.91
C SER A 118 6.78 -12.53 49.07
N GLY A 119 6.66 -12.02 47.83
CA GLY A 119 7.79 -11.88 46.90
C GLY A 119 8.17 -13.14 46.11
N GLU A 120 7.44 -14.26 46.26
CA GLU A 120 7.68 -15.50 45.50
C GLU A 120 7.25 -15.42 44.02
N ASN A 121 6.31 -14.52 43.68
CA ASN A 121 5.83 -14.21 42.33
C ASN A 121 5.52 -15.42 41.43
N ILE A 122 4.37 -16.06 41.67
CA ILE A 122 3.89 -17.16 40.82
C ILE A 122 3.32 -16.57 39.51
N PRO A 123 3.88 -16.90 38.32
CA PRO A 123 3.45 -16.29 37.07
C PRO A 123 2.11 -16.86 36.60
N ALA A 124 1.21 -15.98 36.12
CA ALA A 124 0.00 -16.38 35.41
C ALA A 124 0.34 -17.06 34.07
N LYS A 125 -0.35 -18.15 33.74
CA LYS A 125 -0.15 -18.89 32.49
C LYS A 125 -1.17 -18.44 31.44
N ILE A 126 -0.72 -18.28 30.21
CA ILE A 126 -1.58 -17.89 29.10
C ILE A 126 -1.69 -19.08 28.16
N LEU A 127 -2.89 -19.62 28.03
CA LEU A 127 -3.22 -20.62 27.02
C LEU A 127 -3.71 -19.91 25.76
N THR A 128 -3.15 -20.27 24.63
CA THR A 128 -3.57 -19.77 23.33
C THR A 128 -4.11 -20.92 22.48
N GLY A 129 -5.24 -20.70 21.82
CA GLY A 129 -5.89 -21.72 20.99
C GLY A 129 -5.16 -21.94 19.65
N SER A 130 -5.35 -23.12 19.06
CA SER A 130 -4.82 -23.47 17.72
C SER A 130 -5.75 -23.04 16.58
N ALA A 131 -6.90 -22.41 16.88
CA ALA A 131 -7.94 -22.08 15.92
C ALA A 131 -7.70 -20.78 15.12
N TYR A 132 -6.76 -19.93 15.56
CA TYR A 132 -6.42 -18.65 14.91
C TYR A 132 -5.20 -18.76 14.00
N SER A 133 -5.03 -17.78 13.11
CA SER A 133 -3.84 -17.74 12.26
C SER A 133 -2.58 -17.60 13.11
N LYS A 134 -1.50 -18.29 12.72
CA LYS A 134 -0.22 -18.31 13.47
C LYS A 134 0.32 -16.90 13.80
N ILE A 135 -0.02 -15.90 12.98
CA ILE A 135 0.39 -14.51 13.16
C ILE A 135 -0.41 -13.83 14.27
N GLU A 136 -1.73 -14.03 14.33
CA GLU A 136 -2.58 -13.42 15.36
C GLU A 136 -2.24 -13.96 16.76
N THR A 137 -2.04 -15.27 16.89
CA THR A 137 -1.60 -15.91 18.13
C THR A 137 -0.22 -15.43 18.57
N GLU A 138 0.71 -15.23 17.62
CA GLU A 138 2.04 -14.70 17.92
C GLU A 138 1.99 -13.24 18.38
N VAL A 139 1.18 -12.39 17.72
CA VAL A 139 1.00 -10.99 18.14
C VAL A 139 0.42 -10.92 19.55
N PHE A 140 -0.61 -11.72 19.86
CA PHE A 140 -1.17 -11.78 21.21
C PHE A 140 -0.13 -12.25 22.23
N THR A 141 0.60 -13.33 21.92
CA THR A 141 1.66 -13.86 22.80
C THR A 141 2.74 -12.82 23.07
N GLN A 142 3.20 -12.09 22.05
CA GLN A 142 4.21 -11.04 22.20
C GLN A 142 3.70 -9.87 23.04
N LEU A 143 2.46 -9.43 22.83
CA LEU A 143 1.83 -8.37 23.62
C LEU A 143 1.70 -8.78 25.09
N SER A 144 1.22 -10.00 25.35
CA SER A 144 1.09 -10.53 26.71
C SER A 144 2.45 -10.69 27.40
N ARG A 145 3.47 -11.18 26.68
CA ARG A 145 4.83 -11.33 27.22
C ARG A 145 5.47 -9.98 27.53
N ALA A 146 5.23 -8.97 26.69
CA ALA A 146 5.67 -7.60 26.94
C ALA A 146 4.96 -6.99 28.17
N GLY A 147 3.66 -7.25 28.34
CA GLY A 147 2.91 -6.84 29.52
C GLY A 147 3.44 -7.49 30.81
N ALA A 148 3.65 -8.81 30.79
CA ALA A 148 4.25 -9.53 31.91
C ALA A 148 5.64 -9.00 32.26
N SER A 149 6.49 -8.74 31.26
CA SER A 149 7.83 -8.19 31.47
C SER A 149 7.81 -6.80 32.13
N LEU A 150 6.85 -5.94 31.78
CA LEU A 150 6.71 -4.62 32.41
C LEU A 150 6.32 -4.75 33.89
N LEU A 151 5.37 -5.64 34.20
CA LEU A 151 4.95 -5.92 35.57
C LEU A 151 6.10 -6.50 36.40
N THR A 152 6.82 -7.49 35.89
CA THR A 152 7.98 -8.08 36.57
C THR A 152 9.06 -7.03 36.84
N THR A 153 9.30 -6.10 35.91
CA THR A 153 10.28 -5.02 36.10
C THR A 153 9.84 -4.05 37.19
N ALA A 154 8.56 -3.66 37.21
CA ALA A 154 8.02 -2.78 38.24
C ALA A 154 8.10 -3.43 39.64
N GLN A 155 7.69 -4.69 39.75
CA GLN A 155 7.76 -5.47 41.00
C GLN A 155 9.19 -5.65 41.50
N ALA A 156 10.14 -6.00 40.62
CA ALA A 156 11.54 -6.10 41.00
C ALA A 156 12.10 -4.77 41.53
N GLY A 157 11.66 -3.64 40.97
CA GLY A 157 12.01 -2.31 41.47
C GLY A 157 11.41 -2.00 42.84
N ILE A 158 10.19 -2.44 43.11
CA ILE A 158 9.53 -2.29 44.43
C ILE A 158 10.26 -3.12 45.47
N TYR A 159 10.47 -4.42 45.22
CA TYR A 159 11.17 -5.29 46.17
C TYR A 159 12.61 -4.85 46.44
N ALA A 160 13.30 -4.28 45.45
CA ALA A 160 14.61 -3.69 45.65
C ALA A 160 14.55 -2.49 46.61
N ALA A 161 13.51 -1.66 46.51
CA ALA A 161 13.29 -0.54 47.43
C ALA A 161 12.91 -1.02 48.84
N ASP A 162 12.09 -2.07 48.96
CA ASP A 162 11.73 -2.66 50.24
C ASP A 162 12.95 -3.23 50.96
N THR A 163 13.80 -3.95 50.22
CA THR A 163 15.07 -4.47 50.73
C THR A 163 15.96 -3.33 51.22
N LEU A 164 16.06 -2.24 50.45
CA LEU A 164 16.87 -1.07 50.82
C LEU A 164 16.32 -0.35 52.07
N CYS A 165 14.99 -0.24 52.21
CA CYS A 165 14.35 0.30 53.40
C CYS A 165 14.57 -0.60 54.62
N GLY A 166 14.48 -1.92 54.45
CA GLY A 166 14.75 -2.92 55.47
C GLY A 166 16.20 -2.88 55.97
N GLU A 167 17.17 -2.90 55.07
CA GLU A 167 18.61 -2.86 55.40
C GLU A 167 19.01 -1.56 56.13
N ASN A 168 18.34 -0.44 55.80
CA ASN A 168 18.60 0.85 56.45
C ASN A 168 17.79 1.06 57.73
N GLY A 169 17.07 0.05 58.23
CA GLY A 169 16.28 0.14 59.47
C GLY A 169 15.06 1.07 59.36
N ARG A 170 14.58 1.34 58.15
CA ARG A 170 13.44 2.21 57.82
C ARG A 170 12.23 1.41 57.35
N ALA A 171 11.91 0.36 58.10
CA ALA A 171 10.75 -0.49 57.80
C ALA A 171 9.41 0.26 57.86
N ASP A 172 9.36 1.38 58.59
CA ASP A 172 8.22 2.30 58.67
C ASP A 172 7.89 2.98 57.34
N LEU A 173 8.85 3.08 56.42
CA LEU A 173 8.71 3.75 55.12
C LEU A 173 8.36 2.81 53.97
N ILE A 174 8.34 1.49 54.17
CA ILE A 174 8.11 0.51 53.10
C ILE A 174 6.80 0.80 52.38
N GLY A 175 5.67 0.86 53.11
CA GLY A 175 4.37 1.12 52.49
C GLY A 175 4.28 2.46 51.74
N GLN A 176 4.90 3.54 52.24
CA GLN A 176 4.94 4.82 51.52
C GLN A 176 5.80 4.74 50.24
N THR A 177 6.85 3.94 50.27
CA THR A 177 7.76 3.77 49.13
C THR A 177 7.12 2.90 48.06
N GLU A 178 6.43 1.82 48.45
CA GLU A 178 5.61 0.98 47.57
C GLU A 178 4.53 1.81 46.86
N ASP A 179 3.76 2.61 47.61
CA ASP A 179 2.71 3.47 47.04
C ASP A 179 3.28 4.47 46.04
N ALA A 180 4.39 5.13 46.39
CA ALA A 180 5.04 6.11 45.51
C ALA A 180 5.61 5.47 44.23
N LEU A 181 6.21 4.28 44.33
CA LEU A 181 6.74 3.55 43.18
C LEU A 181 5.61 2.99 42.32
N ASN A 182 4.53 2.46 42.91
CA ASN A 182 3.35 2.03 42.18
C ASN A 182 2.72 3.18 41.41
N GLU A 183 2.55 4.35 42.03
CA GLU A 183 2.04 5.55 41.34
C GLU A 183 2.97 5.94 40.18
N ALA A 184 4.29 5.95 40.39
CA ALA A 184 5.26 6.30 39.37
C ALA A 184 5.25 5.33 38.18
N TYR A 185 5.22 4.02 38.43
CA TYR A 185 5.16 3.00 37.38
C TYR A 185 3.82 3.03 36.64
N LEU A 186 2.70 3.21 37.34
CA LEU A 186 1.38 3.31 36.73
C LEU A 186 1.29 4.55 35.85
N LYS A 187 1.78 5.70 36.34
CA LYS A 187 1.84 6.95 35.57
C LYS A 187 2.73 6.81 34.34
N TYR A 188 3.87 6.13 34.45
CA TYR A 188 4.75 5.84 33.31
C TYR A 188 4.07 4.95 32.26
N ALA A 189 3.37 3.89 32.69
CA ALA A 189 2.64 2.99 31.79
C ALA A 189 1.47 3.69 31.09
N LEU A 190 0.71 4.52 31.82
CA LEU A 190 -0.45 5.27 31.31
C LEU A 190 -0.05 6.46 30.43
N ALA A 191 1.04 7.15 30.76
CA ALA A 191 1.54 8.29 29.98
C ALA A 191 2.34 7.87 28.74
N ARG A 192 2.43 6.56 28.42
CA ARG A 192 3.22 6.06 27.29
C ARG A 192 2.84 6.70 25.95
N SER A 193 1.60 7.15 25.77
CA SER A 193 1.16 7.94 24.60
C SER A 193 1.87 9.29 24.46
N THR A 194 2.29 9.92 25.57
CA THR A 194 2.99 11.22 25.59
C THR A 194 4.48 11.12 25.23
N LEU A 195 5.07 9.92 25.28
CA LEU A 195 6.45 9.65 24.84
C LEU A 195 6.53 9.49 23.31
N PHE A 196 5.41 9.20 22.66
CA PHE A 196 5.35 9.10 21.21
C PHE A 196 5.13 10.49 20.61
N ARG A 197 6.12 10.94 19.83
CA ARG A 197 5.97 12.15 19.04
C ARG A 197 5.20 11.79 17.77
N GLU A 198 3.90 12.03 17.78
CA GLU A 198 3.10 11.95 16.55
C GLU A 198 3.66 12.95 15.54
N LYS A 199 4.01 12.44 14.35
CA LYS A 199 4.42 13.25 13.23
C LYS A 199 3.43 12.99 12.11
N GLU A 200 2.70 14.02 11.71
CA GLU A 200 1.82 13.93 10.56
C GLU A 200 2.67 13.72 9.30
N VAL A 201 2.53 12.56 8.68
CA VAL A 201 3.24 12.19 7.46
C VAL A 201 2.30 12.40 6.29
N THR A 202 2.51 13.48 5.53
CA THR A 202 1.77 13.74 4.30
C THR A 202 2.47 13.09 3.11
N ALA A 203 1.73 12.27 2.35
CA ALA A 203 2.20 11.55 1.16
C ALA A 203 2.81 12.47 0.09
N VAL A 204 2.14 13.60 -0.13
CA VAL A 204 2.55 14.72 -0.98
C VAL A 204 2.15 15.98 -0.22
N LYS A 205 3.07 16.95 -0.09
CA LYS A 205 2.83 18.16 0.68
C LYS A 205 1.59 18.90 0.16
N GLY A 206 0.61 19.10 1.04
CA GLY A 206 -0.61 19.87 0.73
C GLY A 206 -1.68 19.12 -0.07
N VAL A 207 -1.72 17.79 0.00
CA VAL A 207 -2.76 16.96 -0.63
C VAL A 207 -3.42 16.08 0.42
N ASN A 208 -4.74 16.06 0.46
CA ASN A 208 -5.48 15.15 1.33
C ASN A 208 -5.29 13.70 0.87
N LEU A 209 -5.43 12.76 1.81
CA LEU A 209 -5.28 11.33 1.51
C LEU A 209 -6.26 10.85 0.42
N THR A 210 -7.50 11.35 0.43
CA THR A 210 -8.52 11.04 -0.58
C THR A 210 -8.07 11.49 -1.97
N ASP A 211 -7.64 12.74 -2.10
CA ASP A 211 -7.21 13.33 -3.37
C ASP A 211 -6.00 12.57 -3.93
N TYR A 212 -5.07 12.18 -3.06
CA TYR A 212 -3.90 11.38 -3.43
C TYR A 212 -4.27 10.02 -4.03
N TYR A 213 -5.18 9.27 -3.38
CA TYR A 213 -5.58 7.96 -3.87
C TYR A 213 -6.48 8.03 -5.11
N VAL A 214 -7.29 9.07 -5.26
CA VAL A 214 -8.07 9.28 -6.50
C VAL A 214 -7.15 9.51 -7.69
N ILE A 215 -6.12 10.35 -7.55
CA ILE A 215 -5.12 10.56 -8.61
C ILE A 215 -4.33 9.27 -8.88
N SER A 216 -3.93 8.57 -7.82
CA SER A 216 -3.20 7.29 -7.94
C SER A 216 -4.00 6.24 -8.70
N LEU A 217 -5.30 6.12 -8.40
CA LEU A 217 -6.22 5.21 -9.08
C LEU A 217 -6.39 5.57 -10.55
N LEU A 218 -6.48 6.87 -10.87
CA LEU A 218 -6.53 7.36 -12.25
C LEU A 218 -5.29 6.95 -13.04
N PHE A 219 -4.09 7.14 -12.49
CA PHE A 219 -2.85 6.70 -13.13
C PHE A 219 -2.77 5.20 -13.29
N ALA A 220 -3.14 4.43 -12.27
CA ALA A 220 -3.15 2.97 -12.35
C ALA A 220 -4.11 2.47 -13.45
N PHE A 221 -5.35 2.96 -13.44
CA PHE A 221 -6.37 2.62 -14.44
C PHE A 221 -5.91 2.95 -15.86
N LEU A 222 -5.49 4.20 -16.12
CA LEU A 222 -5.08 4.61 -17.47
C LEU A 222 -3.81 3.89 -17.94
N SER A 223 -2.90 3.55 -17.04
CA SER A 223 -1.73 2.74 -17.38
C SER A 223 -2.11 1.34 -17.84
N PHE A 224 -3.11 0.71 -17.21
CA PHE A 224 -3.63 -0.58 -17.64
C PHE A 224 -4.39 -0.49 -18.96
N VAL A 225 -5.16 0.57 -19.18
CA VAL A 225 -5.76 0.87 -20.48
C VAL A 225 -4.66 0.99 -21.55
N GLY A 226 -3.59 1.72 -21.24
CA GLY A 226 -2.41 1.83 -22.10
C GLY A 226 -1.75 0.49 -22.38
N LEU A 227 -1.71 -0.41 -21.40
CA LEU A 227 -1.19 -1.77 -21.61
C LEU A 227 -2.07 -2.60 -22.55
N ALA A 228 -3.39 -2.48 -22.45
CA ALA A 228 -4.32 -3.20 -23.31
C ALA A 228 -4.18 -2.81 -24.79
N PHE A 229 -3.75 -1.57 -25.09
CA PHE A 229 -3.37 -1.18 -26.46
C PHE A 229 -2.20 -2.00 -27.02
N GLY A 230 -1.36 -2.61 -26.18
CA GLY A 230 -0.19 -3.37 -26.59
C GLY A 230 -0.51 -4.46 -27.61
N ARG A 231 -1.64 -5.18 -27.46
CA ARG A 231 -2.05 -6.27 -28.38
C ARG A 231 -2.30 -5.77 -29.80
N TYR A 232 -2.76 -4.52 -29.92
CA TYR A 232 -3.07 -3.86 -31.19
C TYR A 232 -1.88 -3.07 -31.74
N MET A 233 -0.85 -2.86 -30.93
CA MET A 233 0.40 -2.25 -31.35
C MET A 233 1.28 -3.27 -32.07
N GLN A 234 1.14 -3.36 -33.39
CA GLN A 234 2.06 -4.18 -34.19
C GLN A 234 3.48 -3.61 -34.11
N VAL A 235 4.35 -4.34 -33.41
CA VAL A 235 5.80 -4.08 -33.34
C VAL A 235 6.56 -4.90 -34.40
N GLU A 236 5.95 -5.95 -34.94
CA GLU A 236 6.61 -6.89 -35.84
C GLU A 236 6.73 -6.41 -37.29
N MET A 237 7.85 -6.81 -37.90
CA MET A 237 8.28 -6.41 -39.25
C MET A 237 7.64 -7.28 -40.34
N GLY A 238 6.31 -7.17 -40.47
CA GLY A 238 5.52 -7.91 -41.46
C GLY A 238 5.54 -7.32 -42.88
N GLU A 239 4.61 -7.79 -43.73
CA GLU A 239 4.45 -7.37 -45.13
C GLU A 239 4.13 -5.87 -45.29
N ARG A 240 3.46 -5.27 -44.30
CA ARG A 240 3.21 -3.83 -44.22
C ARG A 240 4.49 -3.01 -44.13
N GLU A 241 5.50 -3.47 -43.38
CA GLU A 241 6.77 -2.75 -43.29
C GLU A 241 7.58 -2.85 -44.59
N LYS A 242 7.49 -3.98 -45.31
CA LYS A 242 8.06 -4.10 -46.66
C LYS A 242 7.45 -3.06 -47.61
N MET A 243 6.12 -2.90 -47.57
CA MET A 243 5.41 -1.87 -48.35
C MET A 243 5.83 -0.45 -47.96
N PHE A 244 6.05 -0.17 -46.67
CA PHE A 244 6.50 1.15 -46.21
C PHE A 244 7.98 1.43 -46.48
N LYS A 245 8.85 0.41 -46.43
CA LYS A 245 10.25 0.50 -46.87
C LYS A 245 10.35 0.81 -48.36
N CYS A 246 9.52 0.18 -49.19
CA CYS A 246 9.41 0.53 -50.62
C CYS A 246 8.94 1.98 -50.85
N LYS A 247 8.21 2.57 -49.89
CA LYS A 247 7.80 3.98 -49.91
C LYS A 247 8.78 4.93 -49.18
N GLY A 248 9.98 4.46 -48.80
CA GLY A 248 11.04 5.26 -48.19
C GLY A 248 10.82 5.62 -46.72
N ILE A 249 9.96 4.89 -45.99
CA ILE A 249 9.71 5.12 -44.55
C ILE A 249 10.49 4.08 -43.73
N GLY A 250 11.57 4.51 -43.09
CA GLY A 250 12.40 3.66 -42.22
C GLY A 250 11.76 3.37 -40.86
N ALA A 251 12.28 2.35 -40.15
CA ALA A 251 11.74 1.87 -38.87
C ALA A 251 11.64 2.96 -37.78
N VAL A 252 12.63 3.86 -37.71
CA VAL A 252 12.62 4.99 -36.76
C VAL A 252 11.49 5.97 -37.05
N GLN A 253 11.24 6.27 -38.34
CA GLN A 253 10.16 7.18 -38.73
C GLN A 253 8.78 6.56 -38.45
N GLN A 254 8.63 5.25 -38.64
CA GLN A 254 7.40 4.54 -38.29
C GLN A 254 7.15 4.59 -36.78
N TYR A 255 8.19 4.31 -35.97
CA TYR A 255 8.10 4.42 -34.52
C TYR A 255 7.70 5.82 -34.06
N LEU A 256 8.29 6.88 -34.62
CA LEU A 256 7.94 8.26 -34.26
C LEU A 256 6.49 8.60 -34.62
N ILE A 257 6.01 8.20 -35.80
CA ILE A 257 4.64 8.47 -36.25
C ILE A 257 3.63 7.69 -35.38
N ASP A 258 3.90 6.42 -35.11
CA ASP A 258 3.06 5.58 -34.24
C ASP A 258 3.02 6.13 -32.81
N THR A 259 4.17 6.56 -32.29
CA THR A 259 4.29 7.14 -30.95
C THR A 259 3.55 8.45 -30.85
N ALA A 260 3.66 9.32 -31.84
CA ALA A 260 2.89 10.56 -31.89
C ALA A 260 1.38 10.29 -31.94
N ALA A 261 0.93 9.38 -32.81
CA ALA A 261 -0.48 9.03 -32.96
C ALA A 261 -1.06 8.42 -31.67
N PHE A 262 -0.36 7.45 -31.07
CA PHE A 262 -0.79 6.83 -29.82
C PHE A 262 -0.81 7.83 -28.67
N SER A 263 0.25 8.62 -28.51
CA SER A 263 0.35 9.57 -27.40
C SER A 263 -0.75 10.62 -27.48
N ILE A 264 -1.12 11.10 -28.68
CA ILE A 264 -2.24 12.04 -28.84
C ILE A 264 -3.57 11.41 -28.42
N VAL A 265 -3.86 10.18 -28.86
CA VAL A 265 -5.10 9.47 -28.44
C VAL A 265 -5.12 9.24 -26.94
N PHE A 266 -3.98 8.83 -26.38
CA PHE A 266 -3.84 8.58 -24.95
C PHE A 266 -3.95 9.88 -24.13
N ALA A 267 -3.45 11.00 -24.64
CA ALA A 267 -3.59 12.31 -24.01
C ALA A 267 -5.03 12.81 -23.98
N LEU A 268 -5.75 12.67 -25.11
CA LEU A 268 -7.17 13.00 -25.17
C LEU A 268 -7.98 12.14 -24.19
N LEU A 269 -7.67 10.84 -24.13
CA LEU A 269 -8.29 9.93 -23.18
C LEU A 269 -7.99 10.31 -21.72
N GLY A 270 -6.71 10.55 -21.40
CA GLY A 270 -6.28 10.92 -20.06
C GLY A 270 -6.92 12.22 -19.59
N SER A 271 -6.94 13.25 -20.44
CA SER A 271 -7.64 14.50 -20.16
C SER A 271 -9.15 14.31 -19.98
N LEU A 272 -9.79 13.45 -20.78
CA LEU A 272 -11.21 13.13 -20.65
C LEU A 272 -11.54 12.49 -19.30
N PHE A 273 -10.73 11.53 -18.84
CA PHE A 273 -10.91 10.87 -17.55
C PHE A 273 -10.48 11.74 -16.36
N SER A 274 -9.62 12.74 -16.58
CA SER A 274 -9.21 13.69 -15.54
C SER A 274 -10.33 14.68 -15.18
N LEU A 275 -11.25 14.97 -16.10
CA LEU A 275 -12.41 15.85 -15.90
C LEU A 275 -13.36 15.36 -14.79
N PRO A 276 -13.90 14.12 -14.83
CA PRO A 276 -14.73 13.59 -13.74
C PRO A 276 -14.02 13.55 -12.39
N VAL A 277 -12.73 13.17 -12.38
CA VAL A 277 -11.91 13.15 -11.17
C VAL A 277 -11.84 14.53 -10.54
N TYR A 278 -11.63 15.55 -11.35
CA TYR A 278 -11.60 16.94 -10.90
C TYR A 278 -12.96 17.40 -10.36
N LEU A 279 -14.07 17.12 -11.07
CA LEU A 279 -15.42 17.46 -10.62
C LEU A 279 -15.78 16.78 -9.30
N PHE A 280 -15.42 15.50 -9.16
CA PHE A 280 -15.64 14.71 -7.95
C PHE A 280 -14.87 15.28 -6.76
N VAL A 281 -13.59 15.62 -6.96
CA VAL A 281 -12.75 16.15 -5.87
C VAL A 281 -13.13 17.58 -5.50
N MET A 282 -13.54 18.43 -6.45
CA MET A 282 -14.06 19.77 -6.16
C MET A 282 -15.32 19.74 -5.26
N HIS A 283 -16.18 18.73 -5.43
CA HIS A 283 -17.39 18.61 -4.62
C HIS A 283 -17.08 18.24 -3.15
N SER A 284 -15.91 17.67 -2.88
CA SER A 284 -15.48 17.36 -1.52
C SER A 284 -14.98 18.63 -0.82
N SER A 285 -15.71 19.11 0.20
CA SER A 285 -15.52 20.40 0.89
C SER A 285 -14.16 20.63 1.58
N LYS A 286 -13.18 19.73 1.44
CA LYS A 286 -11.81 19.85 1.98
C LYS A 286 -10.73 19.84 0.89
N SER A 287 -11.09 19.94 -0.39
CA SER A 287 -10.11 19.85 -1.49
C SER A 287 -9.12 21.01 -1.49
N SER A 288 -7.84 20.69 -1.75
CA SER A 288 -6.77 21.68 -1.95
C SER A 288 -6.64 22.14 -3.41
N PHE A 289 -7.58 21.75 -4.29
CA PHE A 289 -7.52 22.05 -5.71
C PHE A 289 -8.15 23.40 -6.06
N ALA A 290 -7.50 24.11 -6.97
CA ALA A 290 -7.91 25.42 -7.42
C ALA A 290 -7.97 25.45 -8.96
N PRO A 291 -9.12 25.74 -9.58
CA PRO A 291 -9.20 25.93 -11.02
C PRO A 291 -8.24 27.04 -11.46
N GLY A 292 -7.35 26.72 -12.40
CA GLY A 292 -6.42 27.71 -12.96
C GLY A 292 -5.86 27.30 -14.32
N PRO A 293 -5.11 28.19 -15.00
CA PRO A 293 -4.54 27.92 -16.32
C PRO A 293 -3.60 26.72 -16.35
N ALA A 294 -3.01 26.35 -15.20
CA ALA A 294 -2.14 25.18 -15.06
C ALA A 294 -2.84 23.86 -15.44
N TRP A 295 -4.17 23.82 -15.48
CA TRP A 295 -4.93 22.65 -15.95
C TRP A 295 -4.62 22.27 -17.40
N MET A 296 -4.20 23.24 -18.23
CA MET A 296 -3.73 22.97 -19.58
C MET A 296 -2.48 22.08 -19.62
N MET A 297 -1.76 21.94 -18.50
CA MET A 297 -0.57 21.06 -18.38
C MET A 297 -0.93 19.57 -18.24
N ILE A 298 -2.20 19.23 -18.00
CA ILE A 298 -2.65 17.83 -17.93
C ILE A 298 -2.52 17.14 -19.30
N LEU A 299 -2.83 17.85 -20.38
CA LEU A 299 -2.70 17.32 -21.74
C LEU A 299 -1.24 16.94 -22.09
N PRO A 300 -0.24 17.83 -21.95
CA PRO A 300 1.14 17.47 -22.21
C PRO A 300 1.67 16.41 -21.23
N LEU A 301 1.21 16.40 -19.97
CA LEU A 301 1.55 15.31 -19.05
C LEU A 301 1.11 13.95 -19.62
N TRP A 302 -0.14 13.80 -20.03
CA TRP A 302 -0.63 12.53 -20.59
C TRP A 302 0.02 12.19 -21.94
N LEU A 303 0.43 13.18 -22.74
CA LEU A 303 1.25 12.93 -23.93
C LEU A 303 2.55 12.20 -23.55
N PHE A 304 3.27 12.65 -22.51
CA PHE A 304 4.50 12.00 -22.07
C PHE A 304 4.28 10.62 -21.46
N VAL A 305 3.18 10.41 -20.75
CA VAL A 305 2.78 9.08 -20.28
C VAL A 305 2.57 8.14 -21.48
N GLY A 306 1.89 8.61 -22.54
CA GLY A 306 1.70 7.87 -23.78
C GLY A 306 3.02 7.50 -24.48
N VAL A 307 3.97 8.45 -24.54
CA VAL A 307 5.32 8.21 -25.08
C VAL A 307 6.04 7.12 -24.29
N PHE A 308 5.97 7.18 -22.95
CA PHE A 308 6.57 6.16 -22.09
C PHE A 308 5.98 4.76 -22.33
N ILE A 309 4.65 4.65 -22.33
CA ILE A 309 3.97 3.35 -22.55
C ILE A 309 4.33 2.78 -23.92
N ARG A 310 4.35 3.62 -24.97
CA ARG A 310 4.77 3.18 -26.32
C ARG A 310 6.24 2.77 -26.35
N GLY A 311 7.12 3.50 -25.67
CA GLY A 311 8.53 3.16 -25.51
C GLY A 311 8.71 1.81 -24.81
N LEU A 312 7.95 1.55 -23.76
CA LEU A 312 7.96 0.28 -23.02
C LEU A 312 7.56 -0.91 -23.92
N PHE A 313 6.51 -0.76 -24.74
CA PHE A 313 6.19 -1.76 -25.78
C PHE A 313 7.28 -1.90 -26.84
N GLN A 314 7.91 -0.79 -27.21
CA GLN A 314 9.03 -0.80 -28.14
C GLN A 314 10.30 -1.43 -27.55
N ILE A 315 10.37 -1.70 -26.25
CA ILE A 315 11.46 -2.47 -25.66
C ILE A 315 11.03 -3.93 -25.54
N LEU A 316 9.86 -4.18 -24.94
CA LEU A 316 9.39 -5.53 -24.60
C LEU A 316 8.93 -6.37 -25.80
N GLY A 317 8.51 -5.75 -26.90
CA GLY A 317 7.97 -6.46 -28.07
C GLY A 317 6.45 -6.69 -27.99
N ASN A 318 5.87 -7.38 -28.98
CA ASN A 318 4.41 -7.60 -29.10
C ASN A 318 4.01 -9.08 -29.02
N GLN A 319 4.35 -9.74 -27.93
CA GLN A 319 3.90 -11.11 -27.64
C GLN A 319 3.03 -11.12 -26.38
N VAL A 320 2.15 -12.11 -26.23
CA VAL A 320 1.32 -12.24 -25.00
C VAL A 320 2.18 -12.23 -23.74
N GLY A 321 3.38 -12.85 -23.79
CA GLY A 321 4.36 -12.80 -22.71
C GLY A 321 4.93 -11.40 -22.42
N SER A 322 5.10 -10.55 -23.45
CA SER A 322 5.63 -9.19 -23.27
C SER A 322 4.62 -8.25 -22.59
N MET A 323 3.33 -8.48 -22.78
CA MET A 323 2.26 -7.76 -22.07
C MET A 323 2.26 -8.11 -20.57
N GLY A 324 2.47 -9.38 -20.22
CA GLY A 324 2.62 -9.82 -18.83
C GLY A 324 3.85 -9.21 -18.15
N VAL A 325 5.01 -9.22 -18.81
CA VAL A 325 6.23 -8.55 -18.32
C VAL A 325 6.00 -7.04 -18.18
N GLY A 326 5.32 -6.41 -19.15
CA GLY A 326 4.97 -5.00 -19.09
C GLY A 326 4.10 -4.66 -17.90
N PHE A 327 3.10 -5.49 -17.60
CA PHE A 327 2.28 -5.37 -16.39
C PHE A 327 3.12 -5.43 -15.12
N THR A 328 4.02 -6.41 -14.98
CA THR A 328 4.91 -6.52 -13.81
C THR A 328 5.81 -5.30 -13.67
N VAL A 329 6.41 -4.81 -14.77
CA VAL A 329 7.26 -3.62 -14.75
C VAL A 329 6.48 -2.37 -14.31
N LEU A 330 5.28 -2.17 -14.84
CA LEU A 330 4.42 -1.05 -14.42
C LEU A 330 4.03 -1.16 -12.95
N MET A 331 3.71 -2.37 -12.46
CA MET A 331 3.41 -2.60 -11.04
C MET A 331 4.57 -2.24 -10.14
N VAL A 332 5.78 -2.68 -10.47
CA VAL A 332 6.99 -2.32 -9.71
C VAL A 332 7.22 -0.81 -9.73
N PHE A 333 7.03 -0.16 -10.88
CA PHE A 333 7.23 1.29 -11.00
C PHE A 333 6.20 2.09 -10.20
N MET A 334 4.93 1.69 -10.25
CA MET A 334 3.85 2.30 -9.47
C MET A 334 4.09 2.13 -7.97
N PHE A 335 4.44 0.92 -7.53
CA PHE A 335 4.73 0.62 -6.13
C PHE A 335 5.91 1.44 -5.61
N ALA A 336 7.05 1.41 -6.31
CA ALA A 336 8.24 2.15 -5.91
C ALA A 336 8.03 3.68 -5.96
N SER A 337 7.18 4.18 -6.84
CA SER A 337 6.81 5.60 -6.91
C SER A 337 5.79 6.03 -5.84
N GLY A 338 5.28 5.08 -5.07
CA GLY A 338 4.34 5.29 -3.99
C GLY A 338 2.86 5.35 -4.38
N VAL A 339 2.50 5.00 -5.62
CA VAL A 339 1.10 5.07 -6.12
C VAL A 339 0.15 4.24 -5.25
N PHE A 340 0.58 3.10 -4.73
CA PHE A 340 -0.24 2.25 -3.84
C PHE A 340 -0.03 2.53 -2.36
N ILE A 341 1.23 2.74 -1.97
CA ILE A 341 1.63 3.01 -0.60
C ILE A 341 2.42 4.30 -0.64
N PRO A 342 1.98 5.38 0.04
CA PRO A 342 2.70 6.64 0.02
C PRO A 342 4.19 6.48 0.29
N SER A 343 5.03 7.21 -0.46
CA SER A 343 6.48 7.02 -0.42
C SER A 343 7.10 7.18 0.97
N ALA A 344 6.45 7.92 1.86
CA ALA A 344 6.89 8.12 3.24
C ALA A 344 6.72 6.89 4.15
N PHE A 345 5.93 5.89 3.73
CA PHE A 345 5.82 4.59 4.40
C PHE A 345 6.73 3.52 3.77
N LEU A 346 7.41 3.84 2.66
CA LEU A 346 8.32 2.92 2.01
C LEU A 346 9.70 2.95 2.69
N PRO A 347 10.44 1.82 2.66
CA PRO A 347 11.84 1.81 3.06
C PRO A 347 12.65 2.90 2.34
N VAL A 348 13.60 3.53 3.05
CA VAL A 348 14.41 4.66 2.55
C VAL A 348 15.07 4.38 1.18
N TRP A 349 15.46 3.13 0.92
CA TRP A 349 16.06 2.75 -0.35
C TRP A 349 15.04 2.72 -1.50
N ILE A 350 13.81 2.26 -1.26
CA ILE A 350 12.71 2.30 -2.24
C ILE A 350 12.29 3.74 -2.50
N GLU A 351 12.14 4.54 -1.44
CA GLU A 351 11.77 5.95 -1.56
C GLU A 351 12.76 6.72 -2.45
N LYS A 352 14.07 6.54 -2.22
CA LYS A 352 15.13 7.18 -3.01
C LYS A 352 15.14 6.72 -4.47
N ALA A 353 14.96 5.42 -4.72
CA ALA A 353 14.88 4.90 -6.09
C ALA A 353 13.61 5.39 -6.80
N GLY A 354 12.49 5.42 -6.07
CA GLY A 354 11.18 5.85 -6.53
C GLY A 354 11.11 7.33 -6.88
N ALA A 355 11.93 8.17 -6.26
CA ALA A 355 11.99 9.61 -6.53
C ALA A 355 12.30 9.95 -8.01
N TYR A 356 13.01 9.07 -8.71
CA TYR A 356 13.39 9.27 -10.11
C TYR A 356 12.50 8.50 -11.10
N LEU A 357 11.53 7.73 -10.61
CA LEU A 357 10.66 6.95 -11.48
C LEU A 357 9.57 7.81 -12.13
N PRO A 358 9.14 7.49 -13.36
CA PRO A 358 8.17 8.28 -14.11
C PRO A 358 6.88 8.59 -13.34
N TYR A 359 6.34 7.59 -12.62
CA TYR A 359 5.08 7.74 -11.89
C TYR A 359 5.16 8.76 -10.76
N LYS A 360 6.29 8.88 -10.06
CA LYS A 360 6.45 9.88 -8.99
C LYS A 360 6.38 11.29 -9.57
N VAL A 361 7.11 11.51 -10.66
CA VAL A 361 7.15 12.78 -11.39
C VAL A 361 5.78 13.15 -11.96
N TRP A 362 5.05 12.18 -12.52
CA TRP A 362 3.71 12.42 -13.05
C TRP A 362 2.67 12.67 -11.96
N MET A 363 2.75 11.98 -10.82
CA MET A 363 1.88 12.24 -9.67
C MET A 363 2.07 13.67 -9.16
N GLU A 364 3.31 14.12 -8.97
CA GLU A 364 3.62 15.50 -8.55
C GLU A 364 3.21 16.53 -9.62
N GLY A 365 3.42 16.22 -10.90
CA GLY A 365 2.96 17.04 -12.03
C GLY A 365 1.45 17.19 -12.09
N MET A 366 0.71 16.11 -11.84
CA MET A 366 -0.75 16.12 -11.82
C MET A 366 -1.27 16.92 -10.62
N VAL A 367 -0.70 16.70 -9.43
CA VAL A 367 -1.06 17.44 -8.22
C VAL A 367 -0.82 18.94 -8.40
N THR A 368 0.36 19.34 -8.90
CA THR A 368 0.68 20.75 -9.12
C THR A 368 -0.26 21.40 -10.15
N ALA A 369 -0.54 20.71 -11.27
CA ALA A 369 -1.50 21.16 -12.26
C ALA A 369 -2.93 21.31 -11.70
N LEU A 370 -3.38 20.38 -10.85
CA LEU A 370 -4.69 20.42 -10.20
C LEU A 370 -4.79 21.49 -9.10
N GLN A 371 -3.68 21.84 -8.45
CA GLN A 371 -3.59 22.94 -7.49
C GLN A 371 -3.47 24.32 -8.16
N GLY A 372 -3.47 24.39 -9.50
CA GLY A 372 -3.27 25.65 -10.23
C GLY A 372 -1.82 26.18 -10.15
N ARG A 373 -0.88 25.38 -9.66
CA ARG A 373 0.53 25.76 -9.48
C ARG A 373 1.36 25.32 -10.67
N TYR A 374 2.36 26.12 -11.01
CA TYR A 374 3.36 25.77 -12.02
C TYR A 374 4.71 25.60 -11.35
N ASP A 375 5.27 24.39 -11.40
CA ASP A 375 6.63 24.13 -10.96
C ASP A 375 7.54 23.82 -12.16
N ILE A 376 8.56 24.64 -12.32
CA ILE A 376 9.54 24.53 -13.40
C ILE A 376 10.34 23.23 -13.25
N LYS A 377 10.68 22.83 -12.01
CA LYS A 377 11.48 21.62 -11.76
C LYS A 377 10.71 20.37 -12.17
N THR A 378 9.47 20.24 -11.71
CA THR A 378 8.57 19.14 -12.07
C THR A 378 8.35 19.08 -13.58
N THR A 379 8.12 20.23 -14.23
CA THR A 379 7.93 20.29 -15.69
C THR A 379 9.19 19.86 -16.47
N ALA A 380 10.37 20.31 -16.04
CA ALA A 380 11.65 19.89 -16.62
C ALA A 380 11.89 18.38 -16.46
N MET A 381 11.49 17.81 -15.32
CA MET A 381 11.62 16.38 -15.06
C MET A 381 10.65 15.54 -15.91
N ILE A 382 9.41 16.01 -16.11
CA ILE A 382 8.46 15.39 -17.04
C ILE A 382 9.04 15.36 -18.46
N LEU A 383 9.61 16.49 -18.92
CA LEU A 383 10.28 16.58 -20.21
C LEU A 383 11.47 15.62 -20.31
N ALA A 384 12.33 15.58 -19.30
CA ALA A 384 13.48 14.69 -19.26
C ALA A 384 13.09 13.21 -19.36
N VAL A 385 12.08 12.79 -18.58
CA VAL A 385 11.53 11.43 -18.64
C VAL A 385 10.94 11.12 -20.01
N GLY A 386 10.22 12.08 -20.60
CA GLY A 386 9.67 11.98 -21.95
C GLY A 386 10.72 11.79 -23.04
N VAL A 387 11.76 12.63 -23.02
CA VAL A 387 12.90 12.55 -23.96
C VAL A 387 13.67 11.24 -23.78
N PHE A 388 13.93 10.83 -22.55
CA PHE A 388 14.58 9.55 -22.26
C PHE A 388 13.77 8.36 -22.80
N SER A 389 12.46 8.37 -22.57
CA SER A 389 11.56 7.31 -23.05
C SER A 389 11.52 7.23 -24.57
N LEU A 390 11.49 8.39 -25.24
CA LEU A 390 11.53 8.47 -26.70
C LEU A 390 12.87 7.96 -27.25
N ALA A 391 13.99 8.38 -26.65
CA ALA A 391 15.32 7.94 -27.05
C ALA A 391 15.50 6.42 -26.87
N ALA A 392 15.06 5.87 -25.73
CA ALA A 392 15.09 4.43 -25.47
C ALA A 392 14.25 3.64 -26.50
N GLY A 393 13.06 4.15 -26.84
CA GLY A 393 12.21 3.55 -27.87
C GLY A 393 12.82 3.61 -29.28
N ILE A 394 13.47 4.71 -29.65
CA ILE A 394 14.19 4.84 -30.93
C ILE A 394 15.35 3.83 -31.00
N LEU A 395 16.16 3.73 -29.95
CA LEU A 395 17.26 2.78 -29.87
C LEU A 395 16.78 1.34 -30.00
N ALA A 396 15.67 1.00 -29.33
CA ALA A 396 15.07 -0.32 -29.45
C ALA A 396 14.49 -0.60 -30.85
N ALA A 397 13.91 0.42 -31.52
CA ALA A 397 13.48 0.32 -32.92
C ALA A 397 14.66 0.09 -33.88
N MET A 398 15.78 0.81 -33.69
CA MET A 398 16.99 0.60 -34.47
C MET A 398 17.58 -0.80 -34.25
N GLY A 399 17.68 -1.23 -33.00
CA GLY A 399 18.22 -2.55 -32.64
C GLY A 399 17.42 -3.69 -33.27
N ARG A 400 16.08 -3.61 -33.25
CA ARG A 400 15.21 -4.60 -33.90
C ARG A 400 15.32 -4.58 -35.41
N ALA A 401 15.39 -3.40 -36.02
CA ALA A 401 15.59 -3.28 -37.47
C ALA A 401 16.93 -3.92 -37.90
N TYR A 402 17.99 -3.75 -37.10
CA TYR A 402 19.30 -4.36 -37.33
C TYR A 402 19.27 -5.89 -37.19
N LEU A 403 18.66 -6.41 -36.12
CA LEU A 403 18.53 -7.86 -35.90
C LEU A 403 17.74 -8.55 -37.01
N ALA A 404 16.66 -7.92 -37.48
CA ALA A 404 15.85 -8.46 -38.57
C ALA A 404 16.56 -8.42 -39.93
N ALA A 405 17.48 -7.46 -40.15
CA ALA A 405 18.34 -7.45 -41.33
C ALA A 405 19.38 -8.58 -41.28
N ARG A 406 19.95 -8.87 -40.09
CA ARG A 406 20.97 -9.92 -39.89
C ARG A 406 20.40 -11.34 -39.91
N GLY A 407 19.19 -11.55 -39.40
CA GLY A 407 18.50 -12.85 -39.42
C GLY A 407 18.20 -13.38 -40.83
N LYS A 408 18.09 -12.49 -41.83
CA LYS A 408 17.93 -12.87 -43.25
C LYS A 408 19.23 -13.34 -43.93
N GLY A 409 20.40 -13.08 -43.35
CA GLY A 409 21.69 -13.48 -43.91
C GLY A 409 22.11 -14.92 -43.59
N ARG A 410 21.34 -15.64 -42.75
CA ARG A 410 21.67 -16.99 -42.28
C ARG A 410 20.94 -18.12 -43.00
N HIS A 411 20.07 -17.79 -43.96
CA HIS A 411 19.29 -18.73 -44.78
C HIS A 411 19.56 -18.56 -46.29
N LYS A 412 20.71 -18.00 -46.66
CA LYS A 412 21.18 -18.00 -48.05
C LYS A 412 22.36 -18.93 -48.21
#